data_AF-A0A800A600-F1
#
_entry.id   AF-A0A800A600-F1
#
_cell.length_a   1.000
_cell.length_b   1.000
_cell.length_c   1.000
_cell.angle_alpha   90.00
_cell.angle_beta   90.00
_cell.angle_gamma   90.00
#
_symmetry.space_group_name_H-M   'P 1'
#
loop_
_entity.id
_entity.type
_entity.pdbx_description
1 polymer ?
#
loop_
_entity_poly.entity_id
_entity_poly.type
_entity_poly.pdbx_seq_one_letter_code
_entity_poly.pdbx_strand_id
1 'polypeptide(L)'
;SGVEGQAQHGLFETRLRKVEAVVHNQDNREHDLLDSDDYYQFEGGITAAVRSLSGVQPAVYHNDHSRPERPRVQTLEEEIARVVRARVVNPKWIAGVMRHGYKGAFEMAATVDYMFAFAATARCVKDHHFDAVFDAYLGDEDVRAFLEEHNPAALKEMSERLMEAQDRGLWRPRLNSTYKFLASLNGGVAPNALQQEPVV
;
A
#
# COMPACT_ATOMS: atom_id res chain seq x y z
N SER A 1 13.45 37.43 3.26
CA SER A 1 12.21 37.60 4.03
C SER A 1 11.46 36.28 4.04
N GLY A 2 11.26 35.69 5.21
CA GLY A 2 10.46 34.46 5.35
C GLY A 2 8.98 34.79 5.32
N VAL A 3 8.17 33.93 4.70
CA VAL A 3 6.70 34.09 4.62
C VAL A 3 5.96 33.58 5.87
N GLU A 4 6.68 33.22 6.95
CA GLU A 4 6.14 32.85 8.29
C GLU A 4 4.91 31.90 8.27
N GLY A 5 4.82 30.99 7.30
CA GLY A 5 3.69 30.06 7.18
C GLY A 5 2.39 30.67 6.64
N GLN A 6 2.42 31.89 6.08
CA GLN A 6 1.26 32.49 5.42
C GLN A 6 0.78 31.62 4.26
N ALA A 7 -0.53 31.36 4.20
CA ALA A 7 -1.13 30.54 3.17
C ALA A 7 -0.97 31.16 1.77
N GLN A 8 -0.43 30.37 0.83
CA GLN A 8 -0.13 30.80 -0.55
C GLN A 8 -0.61 29.74 -1.56
N HIS A 9 -1.87 29.30 -1.45
CA HIS A 9 -2.45 28.20 -2.25
C HIS A 9 -2.25 28.38 -3.76
N GLY A 10 -2.62 29.53 -4.32
CA GLY A 10 -2.50 29.76 -5.77
C GLY A 10 -1.05 29.74 -6.28
N LEU A 11 -0.10 30.26 -5.49
CA LEU A 11 1.32 30.18 -5.83
C LEU A 11 1.83 28.74 -5.74
N PHE A 12 1.40 27.99 -4.71
CA PHE A 12 1.77 26.60 -4.53
C PHE A 12 1.26 25.73 -5.69
N GLU A 13 -0.01 25.86 -6.06
CA GLU A 13 -0.59 25.16 -7.22
C GLU A 13 0.17 25.49 -8.52
N THR A 14 0.50 26.76 -8.74
CA THR A 14 1.27 27.21 -9.91
C THR A 14 2.64 26.54 -9.98
N ARG A 15 3.29 26.31 -8.82
CA ARG A 15 4.57 25.59 -8.75
C ARG A 15 4.37 24.10 -9.01
N LEU A 16 3.36 23.47 -8.39
CA LEU A 16 3.09 22.04 -8.56
C LEU A 16 2.77 21.66 -10.00
N ARG A 17 2.10 22.54 -10.78
CA ARG A 17 1.85 22.32 -12.21
C ARG A 17 3.13 22.14 -13.05
N LYS A 18 4.28 22.60 -12.56
CA LYS A 18 5.57 22.54 -13.25
C LYS A 18 6.50 21.44 -12.72
N VAL A 19 6.06 20.67 -11.72
CA VAL A 19 6.89 19.60 -11.15
C VAL A 19 6.94 18.42 -12.10
N GLU A 20 8.15 18.03 -12.47
CA GLU A 20 8.41 16.86 -13.31
C GLU A 20 8.83 15.63 -12.49
N ALA A 21 9.40 15.86 -11.30
CA ALA A 21 9.84 14.81 -10.40
C ALA A 21 9.57 15.14 -8.92
N VAL A 22 9.17 14.13 -8.17
CA VAL A 22 9.08 14.12 -6.71
C VAL A 22 10.25 13.28 -6.18
N VAL A 23 10.93 13.78 -5.16
CA VAL A 23 12.06 13.10 -4.53
C VAL A 23 11.84 13.08 -3.02
N HIS A 24 11.83 11.89 -2.42
CA HIS A 24 11.82 11.70 -0.98
C HIS A 24 13.09 10.96 -0.55
N ASN A 25 13.69 11.36 0.57
CA ASN A 25 14.88 10.70 1.09
C ASN A 25 14.55 9.92 2.36
N GLN A 26 15.16 8.76 2.52
CA GLN A 26 15.19 7.95 3.74
C GLN A 26 16.65 7.82 4.20
N ASP A 27 16.92 8.09 5.48
CA ASP A 27 18.27 8.08 6.08
C ASP A 27 18.46 7.00 7.16
N ASN A 28 17.41 6.26 7.51
CA ASN A 28 17.46 5.17 8.49
C ASN A 28 17.15 3.81 7.82
N ARG A 29 17.47 2.70 8.50
CA ARG A 29 17.12 1.33 8.07
C ARG A 29 16.18 0.61 9.02
N GLU A 30 15.85 1.24 10.14
CA GLU A 30 15.04 0.65 11.20
C GLU A 30 13.61 0.44 10.74
N HIS A 31 13.14 1.32 9.86
CA HIS A 31 11.84 1.28 9.21
C HIS A 31 11.99 1.40 7.69
N ASP A 32 10.96 1.04 6.95
CA ASP A 32 10.86 1.25 5.51
C ASP A 32 9.57 2.02 5.17
N LEU A 33 9.41 2.41 3.91
CA LEU A 33 8.27 3.24 3.49
C LEU A 33 6.91 2.56 3.67
N LEU A 34 6.85 1.24 3.85
CA LEU A 34 5.63 0.49 4.15
C LEU A 34 5.54 0.09 5.64
N ASP A 35 6.22 0.83 6.52
CA ASP A 35 6.23 0.66 7.98
C ASP A 35 5.82 1.95 8.73
N SER A 36 5.51 3.02 7.98
CA SER A 36 5.01 4.30 8.52
C SER A 36 4.11 4.99 7.50
N ASP A 37 3.06 5.65 7.99
CA ASP A 37 2.09 6.39 7.19
C ASP A 37 2.65 7.71 6.62
N ASP A 38 3.61 8.32 7.30
CA ASP A 38 4.21 9.60 6.89
C ASP A 38 4.71 9.56 5.44
N TYR A 39 5.35 8.45 5.02
CA TYR A 39 5.91 8.36 3.68
C TYR A 39 4.84 8.50 2.58
N TYR A 40 3.71 7.79 2.67
CA TYR A 40 2.68 7.93 1.64
C TYR A 40 1.96 9.28 1.75
N GLN A 41 1.80 9.82 2.97
CA GLN A 41 1.13 11.10 3.17
C GLN A 41 1.91 12.24 2.49
N PHE A 42 3.24 12.25 2.61
CA PHE A 42 4.09 13.24 1.98
C PHE A 42 4.43 12.89 0.53
N GLU A 43 5.12 11.78 0.29
CA GLU A 43 5.60 11.38 -1.05
C GLU A 43 4.44 11.02 -1.98
N GLY A 44 3.49 10.24 -1.49
CA GLY A 44 2.27 9.91 -2.23
C GLY A 44 1.35 11.12 -2.40
N GLY A 45 1.11 11.89 -1.32
CA GLY A 45 0.25 13.06 -1.34
C GLY A 45 0.72 14.14 -2.31
N ILE A 46 2.00 14.50 -2.30
CA ILE A 46 2.55 15.48 -3.25
C ILE A 46 2.51 14.96 -4.68
N THR A 47 2.75 13.66 -4.89
CA THR A 47 2.63 13.00 -6.20
C THR A 47 1.20 13.09 -6.73
N ALA A 48 0.20 12.83 -5.88
CA ALA A 48 -1.21 12.95 -6.24
C ALA A 48 -1.60 14.39 -6.56
N ALA A 49 -1.11 15.37 -5.78
CA ALA A 49 -1.37 16.78 -6.00
C ALA A 49 -0.77 17.28 -7.33
N VAL A 50 0.50 16.95 -7.61
CA VAL A 50 1.15 17.25 -8.89
C VAL A 50 0.35 16.65 -10.03
N ARG A 51 0.03 15.35 -9.97
CA ARG A 51 -0.75 14.66 -11.01
C ARG A 51 -2.13 15.30 -11.24
N SER A 52 -2.82 15.68 -10.17
CA SER A 52 -4.13 16.33 -10.27
C SER A 52 -4.05 17.69 -10.96
N LEU A 53 -3.03 18.50 -10.64
CA LEU A 53 -2.88 19.85 -11.14
C LEU A 53 -2.25 19.93 -12.54
N SER A 54 -1.28 19.06 -12.83
CA SER A 54 -0.56 19.04 -14.12
C SER A 54 -1.26 18.14 -15.15
N GLY A 55 -2.06 17.17 -14.71
CA GLY A 55 -2.63 16.12 -15.56
C GLY A 55 -1.66 14.98 -15.90
N VAL A 56 -0.41 15.04 -15.41
CA VAL A 56 0.66 14.08 -15.75
C VAL A 56 1.23 13.46 -14.47
N GLN A 57 1.45 12.15 -14.48
CA GLN A 57 2.16 11.45 -13.40
C GLN A 57 3.63 11.90 -13.41
N PRO A 58 4.15 12.55 -12.34
CA PRO A 58 5.57 12.89 -12.27
C PRO A 58 6.40 11.62 -12.06
N ALA A 59 7.69 11.69 -12.39
CA ALA A 59 8.65 10.71 -11.92
C ALA A 59 8.73 10.77 -10.39
N VAL A 60 8.82 9.64 -9.71
CA VAL A 60 8.90 9.60 -8.24
C VAL A 60 10.12 8.78 -7.84
N TYR A 61 11.01 9.39 -7.07
CA TYR A 61 12.25 8.79 -6.62
C TYR A 61 12.29 8.71 -5.11
N HIS A 62 12.68 7.53 -4.62
CA HIS A 62 12.89 7.27 -3.21
C HIS A 62 14.38 6.98 -2.99
N ASN A 63 15.06 7.92 -2.33
CA ASN A 63 16.50 7.88 -2.15
C ASN A 63 16.86 7.27 -0.80
N ASP A 64 17.65 6.19 -0.79
CA ASP A 64 18.21 5.58 0.41
C ASP A 64 19.61 6.16 0.68
N HIS A 65 19.73 6.98 1.72
CA HIS A 65 20.97 7.54 2.25
C HIS A 65 21.40 6.89 3.57
N SER A 66 20.77 5.79 3.98
CA SER A 66 21.10 5.08 5.22
C SER A 66 22.53 4.54 5.27
N ARG A 67 23.19 4.47 4.11
CA ARG A 67 24.62 4.26 3.96
C ARG A 67 25.21 5.49 3.27
N PRO A 68 25.72 6.48 4.03
CA PRO A 68 26.23 7.72 3.47
C PRO A 68 27.35 7.53 2.43
N GLU A 69 28.12 6.45 2.55
CA GLU A 69 29.19 6.07 1.62
C GLU A 69 28.67 5.48 0.30
N ARG A 70 27.39 5.07 0.24
CA ARG A 70 26.79 4.46 -0.94
C ARG A 70 25.30 4.83 -1.07
N PRO A 71 24.98 6.12 -1.31
CA PRO A 71 23.61 6.54 -1.52
C PRO A 71 23.02 5.84 -2.74
N ARG A 72 21.74 5.47 -2.65
CA ARG A 72 21.01 4.81 -3.74
C ARG A 72 19.80 5.63 -4.12
N VAL A 73 19.74 6.01 -5.38
CA VAL A 73 18.57 6.63 -5.99
C VAL A 73 17.83 5.54 -6.75
N GLN A 74 16.57 5.31 -6.41
CA GLN A 74 15.70 4.36 -7.07
C GLN A 74 14.35 5.04 -7.35
N THR A 75 13.62 4.54 -8.33
CA THR A 75 12.22 4.92 -8.47
C THR A 75 11.42 4.39 -7.28
N LEU A 76 10.35 5.08 -6.92
CA LEU A 76 9.45 4.62 -5.85
C LEU A 76 8.87 3.23 -6.16
N GLU A 77 8.65 2.91 -7.43
CA GLU A 77 8.19 1.57 -7.84
C GLU A 77 9.23 0.47 -7.54
N GLU A 78 10.50 0.71 -7.86
CA GLU A 78 11.59 -0.22 -7.55
C GLU A 78 11.74 -0.41 -6.03
N GLU A 79 11.57 0.67 -5.27
CA GLU A 79 11.67 0.63 -3.82
C GLU A 79 10.49 -0.13 -3.18
N ILE A 80 9.26 0.09 -3.64
CA ILE A 80 8.09 -0.73 -3.28
C ILE A 80 8.38 -2.21 -3.56
N ALA A 81 8.84 -2.54 -4.77
CA ALA A 81 9.14 -3.92 -5.13
C ALA A 81 10.22 -4.54 -4.24
N ARG A 82 11.25 -3.75 -3.88
CA ARG A 82 12.33 -4.15 -2.98
C ARG A 82 11.80 -4.43 -1.58
N VAL A 83 11.02 -3.52 -1.01
CA VAL A 83 10.45 -3.64 0.35
C VAL A 83 9.49 -4.80 0.44
N VAL A 84 8.60 -4.96 -0.56
CA VAL A 84 7.67 -6.08 -0.63
C VAL A 84 8.42 -7.41 -0.52
N ARG A 85 9.45 -7.62 -1.36
CA ARG A 85 10.22 -8.87 -1.34
C ARG A 85 11.12 -9.03 -0.12
N ALA A 86 11.80 -7.96 0.29
CA ALA A 86 12.83 -8.03 1.33
C ALA A 86 12.23 -8.19 2.72
N ARG A 87 11.02 -7.67 2.95
CA ARG A 87 10.41 -7.56 4.28
C ARG A 87 8.96 -8.02 4.30
N VAL A 88 8.06 -7.40 3.54
CA VAL A 88 6.59 -7.67 3.61
C VAL A 88 6.29 -9.17 3.47
N VAL A 89 6.73 -9.79 2.38
CA VAL A 89 6.44 -11.21 2.09
C VAL A 89 7.58 -12.15 2.48
N ASN A 90 8.56 -11.66 3.25
CA ASN A 90 9.70 -12.47 3.64
C ASN A 90 9.30 -13.43 4.78
N PRO A 91 9.43 -14.76 4.60
CA PRO A 91 9.02 -15.72 5.62
C PRO A 91 9.71 -15.51 6.98
N LYS A 92 10.94 -15.00 6.99
CA LYS A 92 11.66 -14.70 8.24
C LYS A 92 11.05 -13.51 8.98
N TRP A 93 10.58 -12.50 8.25
CA TRP A 93 9.91 -11.35 8.85
C TRP A 93 8.52 -11.74 9.33
N ILE A 94 7.74 -12.47 8.52
CA ILE A 94 6.42 -12.98 8.90
C ILE A 94 6.51 -13.82 10.17
N ALA A 95 7.35 -14.85 10.19
CA ALA A 95 7.60 -15.66 11.39
C ALA A 95 8.19 -14.84 12.56
N GLY A 96 8.87 -13.73 12.25
CA GLY A 96 9.31 -12.70 13.19
C GLY A 96 8.15 -12.06 13.93
N VAL A 97 7.30 -11.41 13.15
CA VAL A 97 6.15 -10.62 13.60
C VAL A 97 5.10 -11.50 14.29
N MET A 98 4.88 -12.73 13.81
CA MET A 98 3.91 -13.66 14.39
C MET A 98 4.20 -14.02 15.86
N ARG A 99 5.46 -13.88 16.32
CA ARG A 99 5.79 -14.08 17.75
C ARG A 99 5.26 -12.99 18.67
N HIS A 100 4.69 -11.92 18.12
CA HIS A 100 4.21 -10.75 18.86
C HIS A 100 2.68 -10.65 18.88
N GLY A 101 1.96 -11.74 18.55
CA GLY A 101 0.51 -11.86 18.71
C GLY A 101 -0.25 -10.70 18.08
N TYR A 102 -1.13 -10.05 18.87
CA TYR A 102 -1.96 -8.94 18.41
C TYR A 102 -1.18 -7.83 17.69
N LYS A 103 -0.03 -7.41 18.25
CA LYS A 103 0.78 -6.34 17.67
C LYS A 103 1.45 -6.79 16.38
N GLY A 104 1.88 -8.06 16.30
CA GLY A 104 2.38 -8.63 15.05
C GLY A 104 1.34 -8.56 13.93
N ALA A 105 0.12 -9.02 14.19
CA ALA A 105 -0.98 -8.95 13.24
C ALA A 105 -1.37 -7.51 12.86
N PHE A 106 -1.28 -6.56 13.82
CA PHE A 106 -1.47 -5.14 13.56
C PHE A 106 -0.46 -4.59 12.55
N GLU A 107 0.84 -4.90 12.70
CA GLU A 107 1.87 -4.43 11.74
C GLU A 107 1.66 -4.98 10.33
N MET A 108 1.17 -6.22 10.23
CA MET A 108 0.81 -6.82 8.94
C MET A 108 -0.33 -6.05 8.26
N ALA A 109 -1.39 -5.71 9.01
CA ALA A 109 -2.51 -4.92 8.49
C ALA A 109 -2.09 -3.49 8.11
N ALA A 110 -1.29 -2.84 8.95
CA ALA A 110 -0.76 -1.50 8.66
C ALA A 110 0.06 -1.48 7.36
N THR A 111 0.92 -2.48 7.15
CA THR A 111 1.66 -2.65 5.89
C THR A 111 0.73 -2.72 4.66
N VAL A 112 -0.36 -3.49 4.74
CA VAL A 112 -1.35 -3.60 3.65
C VAL A 112 -2.01 -2.24 3.38
N ASP A 113 -2.36 -1.52 4.45
CA ASP A 113 -2.95 -0.19 4.35
C ASP A 113 -2.02 0.83 3.68
N TYR A 114 -0.75 0.86 4.09
CA TYR A 114 0.25 1.76 3.51
C TYR A 114 0.53 1.43 2.04
N MET A 115 0.60 0.13 1.69
CA MET A 115 0.75 -0.30 0.31
C MET A 115 -0.45 0.14 -0.53
N PHE A 116 -1.67 -0.01 -0.02
CA PHE A 116 -2.87 0.49 -0.67
C PHE A 116 -2.83 2.01 -0.87
N ALA A 117 -2.41 2.76 0.15
CA ALA A 117 -2.32 4.21 0.08
C ALA A 117 -1.32 4.67 -1.00
N PHE A 118 -0.15 4.01 -1.11
CA PHE A 118 0.80 4.24 -2.21
C PHE A 118 0.23 3.89 -3.59
N ALA A 119 -0.53 2.81 -3.71
CA ALA A 119 -1.22 2.46 -4.94
C ALA A 119 -2.18 3.58 -5.37
N ALA A 120 -2.99 4.08 -4.43
CA ALA A 120 -3.97 5.13 -4.65
C ALA A 120 -3.36 6.51 -4.96
N THR A 121 -2.25 6.84 -4.30
CA THR A 121 -1.66 8.18 -4.34
C THR A 121 -0.54 8.31 -5.38
N ALA A 122 0.31 7.31 -5.53
CA ALA A 122 1.51 7.38 -6.38
C ALA A 122 1.48 6.43 -7.59
N ARG A 123 0.56 5.45 -7.64
CA ARG A 123 0.47 4.43 -8.71
C ARG A 123 1.76 3.61 -8.89
N CYS A 124 2.49 3.40 -7.80
CA CYS A 124 3.76 2.66 -7.77
C CYS A 124 3.63 1.19 -7.33
N VAL A 125 2.41 0.75 -7.01
CA VAL A 125 2.12 -0.63 -6.61
C VAL A 125 1.47 -1.36 -7.79
N LYS A 126 2.03 -2.51 -8.17
CA LYS A 126 1.58 -3.34 -9.29
C LYS A 126 0.79 -4.54 -8.78
N ASP A 127 0.00 -5.17 -9.67
CA ASP A 127 -0.82 -6.34 -9.34
C ASP A 127 -0.03 -7.45 -8.62
N HIS A 128 1.18 -7.75 -9.11
CA HIS A 128 2.02 -8.79 -8.52
C HIS A 128 2.52 -8.46 -7.10
N HIS A 129 2.53 -7.18 -6.69
CA HIS A 129 2.81 -6.81 -5.31
C HIS A 129 1.62 -7.20 -4.41
N PHE A 130 0.41 -6.85 -4.83
CA PHE A 130 -0.82 -7.25 -4.12
C PHE A 130 -0.98 -8.78 -4.09
N ASP A 131 -0.73 -9.46 -5.22
CA ASP A 131 -0.78 -10.93 -5.27
C ASP A 131 0.19 -11.55 -4.25
N ALA A 132 1.43 -11.05 -4.18
CA ALA A 132 2.42 -11.57 -3.25
C ALA A 132 2.00 -11.39 -1.79
N VAL A 133 1.42 -10.23 -1.44
CA VAL A 133 0.93 -9.97 -0.08
C VAL A 133 -0.31 -10.81 0.24
N PHE A 134 -1.24 -10.90 -0.70
CA PHE A 134 -2.42 -11.76 -0.57
C PHE A 134 -2.00 -13.21 -0.32
N ASP A 135 -1.12 -13.76 -1.16
CA ASP A 135 -0.65 -15.14 -1.06
C ASP A 135 0.06 -15.39 0.28
N ALA A 136 0.91 -14.46 0.72
CA ALA A 136 1.70 -14.61 1.95
C ALA A 136 0.90 -14.43 3.24
N TYR A 137 -0.16 -13.60 3.25
CA TYR A 137 -0.88 -13.25 4.48
C TYR A 137 -2.22 -13.97 4.61
N LEU A 138 -2.99 -14.05 3.52
CA LEU A 138 -4.35 -14.58 3.51
C LEU A 138 -4.47 -15.90 2.76
N GLY A 139 -3.59 -16.13 1.77
CA GLY A 139 -3.49 -17.39 1.03
C GLY A 139 -2.83 -18.50 1.84
N ASP A 140 -1.81 -18.16 2.63
CA ASP A 140 -1.14 -19.07 3.56
C ASP A 140 -2.03 -19.38 4.77
N GLU A 141 -2.28 -20.67 5.02
CA GLU A 141 -3.21 -21.12 6.06
C GLU A 141 -2.67 -20.87 7.48
N ASP A 142 -1.36 -20.99 7.69
CA ASP A 142 -0.75 -20.80 9.01
C ASP A 142 -0.75 -19.32 9.40
N VAL A 143 -0.42 -18.44 8.45
CA VAL A 143 -0.46 -16.99 8.67
C VAL A 143 -1.90 -16.52 8.86
N ARG A 144 -2.85 -17.02 8.06
CA ARG A 144 -4.27 -16.69 8.21
C ARG A 144 -4.82 -17.15 9.56
N ALA A 145 -4.50 -18.37 10.01
CA ALA A 145 -4.93 -18.88 11.31
C ALA A 145 -4.36 -18.03 12.46
N PHE A 146 -3.10 -17.60 12.36
CA PHE A 146 -2.52 -16.67 13.32
C PHE A 146 -3.28 -15.34 13.39
N LEU A 147 -3.61 -14.75 12.23
CA LEU A 147 -4.38 -13.50 12.16
C LEU A 147 -5.77 -13.66 12.78
N GLU A 148 -6.47 -14.76 12.47
CA GLU A 148 -7.79 -15.08 13.01
C GLU A 148 -7.77 -15.23 14.54
N GLU A 149 -6.76 -15.90 15.08
CA GLU A 149 -6.60 -16.12 16.51
C GLU A 149 -6.19 -14.85 17.27
N HIS A 150 -5.20 -14.12 16.76
CA HIS A 150 -4.54 -13.05 17.54
C HIS A 150 -5.10 -11.67 17.27
N ASN A 151 -5.66 -11.41 16.08
CA ASN A 151 -6.27 -10.13 15.74
C ASN A 151 -7.26 -10.27 14.55
N PRO A 152 -8.47 -10.81 14.79
CA PRO A 152 -9.48 -10.99 13.75
C PRO A 152 -9.95 -9.66 13.13
N ALA A 153 -9.80 -8.53 13.84
CA ALA A 153 -10.05 -7.21 13.28
C ALA A 153 -9.04 -6.87 12.19
N ALA A 154 -7.74 -7.13 12.41
CA ALA A 154 -6.70 -6.95 11.39
C ALA A 154 -6.94 -7.85 10.17
N LEU A 155 -7.37 -9.11 10.36
CA LEU A 155 -7.74 -10.01 9.26
C LEU A 155 -8.86 -9.41 8.39
N LYS A 156 -9.91 -8.90 9.04
CA LYS A 156 -11.03 -8.25 8.38
C LYS A 156 -10.60 -6.98 7.64
N GLU A 157 -9.85 -6.10 8.29
CA GLU A 157 -9.34 -4.86 7.69
C GLU A 157 -8.47 -5.13 6.46
N MET A 158 -7.57 -6.10 6.52
CA MET A 158 -6.77 -6.52 5.36
C MET A 158 -7.65 -7.02 4.21
N SER A 159 -8.67 -7.82 4.53
CA SER A 159 -9.59 -8.37 3.53
C SER A 159 -10.42 -7.27 2.86
N GLU A 160 -10.98 -6.34 3.64
CA GLU A 160 -11.71 -5.16 3.16
C GLU A 160 -10.83 -4.25 2.31
N ARG A 161 -9.59 -3.99 2.74
CA ARG A 161 -8.65 -3.15 2.01
C ARG A 161 -8.25 -3.74 0.65
N LEU A 162 -8.04 -5.05 0.61
CA LEU A 162 -7.74 -5.79 -0.60
C LEU A 162 -8.95 -5.87 -1.56
N MET A 163 -10.18 -5.95 -1.02
CA MET A 163 -11.40 -5.80 -1.83
C MET A 163 -11.54 -4.38 -2.39
N GLU A 164 -11.29 -3.35 -1.57
CA GLU A 164 -11.31 -1.95 -2.04
C GLU A 164 -10.27 -1.72 -3.16
N ALA A 165 -9.10 -2.36 -3.07
CA ALA A 165 -8.10 -2.31 -4.14
C ALA A 165 -8.64 -2.85 -5.47
N GLN A 166 -9.44 -3.92 -5.43
CA GLN A 166 -10.10 -4.47 -6.63
C GLN A 166 -11.20 -3.55 -7.13
N ASP A 167 -12.07 -3.07 -6.24
CA ASP A 167 -13.20 -2.19 -6.58
C ASP A 167 -12.74 -0.88 -7.22
N ARG A 168 -11.58 -0.36 -6.79
CA ARG A 168 -10.96 0.85 -7.33
C ARG A 168 -10.03 0.59 -8.53
N GLY A 169 -9.89 -0.67 -8.96
CA GLY A 169 -9.02 -1.07 -10.07
C GLY A 169 -7.52 -0.85 -9.79
N LEU A 170 -7.13 -0.76 -8.51
CA LEU A 170 -5.74 -0.69 -8.06
C LEU A 170 -5.06 -2.06 -8.07
N TRP A 171 -5.86 -3.13 -7.96
CA TRP A 171 -5.40 -4.51 -8.03
C TRP A 171 -6.33 -5.35 -8.92
N ARG A 172 -5.73 -6.12 -9.83
CA ARG A 172 -6.39 -7.18 -10.59
C ARG A 172 -5.77 -8.52 -10.19
N PRO A 173 -6.44 -9.32 -9.35
CA PRO A 173 -5.91 -10.61 -8.90
C PRO A 173 -5.79 -11.60 -10.06
N ARG A 174 -4.86 -12.53 -9.94
CA ARG A 174 -4.69 -13.64 -10.90
C ARG A 174 -5.92 -14.56 -10.96
N LEU A 175 -6.64 -14.71 -9.84
CA LEU A 175 -7.79 -15.61 -9.73
C LEU A 175 -9.09 -14.81 -9.57
N ASN A 176 -10.09 -15.16 -10.39
CA ASN A 176 -11.44 -14.56 -10.28
C ASN A 176 -12.15 -14.91 -8.95
N SER A 177 -11.70 -15.97 -8.27
CA SER A 177 -12.24 -16.37 -6.96
C SER A 177 -11.73 -15.51 -5.80
N THR A 178 -10.67 -14.72 -5.99
CA THR A 178 -10.04 -13.95 -4.91
C THR A 178 -11.02 -13.02 -4.21
N TYR A 179 -11.87 -12.29 -4.95
CA TYR A 179 -12.88 -11.42 -4.32
C TYR A 179 -13.85 -12.19 -3.42
N LYS A 180 -14.36 -13.34 -3.89
CA LYS A 180 -15.28 -14.18 -3.11
C LYS A 180 -14.61 -14.75 -1.87
N PHE A 181 -13.33 -15.13 -1.99
CA PHE A 181 -12.54 -15.59 -0.87
C PHE A 181 -12.36 -14.49 0.18
N LEU A 182 -11.94 -13.28 -0.21
CA LEU A 182 -11.82 -12.14 0.70
C LEU A 182 -13.15 -11.81 1.39
N ALA A 183 -14.26 -11.81 0.65
CA ALA A 183 -15.59 -11.57 1.21
C ALA A 183 -15.98 -12.61 2.28
N SER A 184 -15.55 -13.88 2.10
CA SER A 184 -15.83 -14.94 3.07
C SER A 184 -15.12 -14.72 4.42
N LEU A 185 -13.97 -14.04 4.42
CA LEU A 185 -13.22 -13.70 5.65
C LEU A 185 -13.90 -12.60 6.47
N ASN A 186 -14.82 -11.84 5.89
CA ASN A 186 -15.56 -10.75 6.55
C ASN A 186 -16.90 -11.19 7.16
N GLY A 187 -17.21 -12.49 7.17
CA GLY A 187 -18.48 -13.03 7.66
C GLY A 187 -19.68 -12.79 6.73
N GLY A 188 -19.45 -12.43 5.46
CA GLY A 188 -20.48 -12.07 4.49
C GLY A 188 -20.80 -13.19 3.50
N VAL A 189 -22.06 -13.66 3.53
CA VAL A 189 -22.69 -14.40 2.44
C VAL A 189 -22.44 -13.67 1.11
N ALA A 190 -21.98 -14.40 0.09
CA ALA A 190 -21.74 -13.87 -1.24
C ALA A 190 -22.92 -13.00 -1.70
N PRO A 191 -22.69 -11.83 -2.32
CA PRO A 191 -23.79 -11.05 -2.90
C PRO A 191 -24.53 -11.95 -3.89
N ASN A 192 -25.83 -12.12 -3.62
CA ASN A 192 -26.76 -12.89 -4.43
C ASN A 192 -26.53 -12.51 -5.90
N ALA A 193 -26.21 -13.51 -6.71
CA ALA A 193 -26.26 -13.38 -8.16
C ALA A 193 -27.63 -12.81 -8.51
N LEU A 194 -27.62 -11.70 -9.25
CA LEU A 194 -28.81 -11.05 -9.80
C LEU A 194 -29.77 -12.13 -10.31
N GLN A 195 -30.91 -12.24 -9.64
CA GLN A 195 -32.06 -12.98 -10.13
C GLN A 195 -32.43 -12.37 -11.48
N GLN A 196 -32.09 -13.08 -12.55
CA GLN A 196 -32.77 -12.90 -13.82
C GLN A 196 -34.16 -13.48 -13.63
N GLU A 197 -35.14 -12.62 -13.39
CA GLU A 197 -36.54 -13.01 -13.55
C GLU A 197 -36.79 -13.34 -15.03
N PRO A 198 -37.54 -14.43 -15.33
CA PRO A 198 -37.93 -14.72 -16.69
C PRO A 198 -39.01 -13.72 -17.12
N VAL A 199 -38.78 -13.05 -18.25
CA VAL A 199 -39.83 -12.30 -18.94
C VAL A 199 -40.86 -13.33 -19.43
N VAL A 200 -42.09 -13.20 -18.92
CA VAL A 200 -43.29 -13.83 -19.48
C VAL A 200 -43.91 -12.86 -20.47
#